data_AF-A0A6C0BRI4-F1
#
_entry.id   AF-A0A6C0BRI4-F1
#
_cell.length_a   1.000
_cell.length_b   1.000
_cell.length_c   1.000
_cell.angle_alpha   90.00
_cell.angle_beta   90.00
_cell.angle_gamma   90.00
#
_symmetry.space_group_name_H-M   'P 1'
#
loop_
_entity.id
_entity.type
_entity.pdbx_description
1 polymer ?
#
loop_
_entity_poly.entity_id
_entity_poly.type
_entity_poly.pdbx_seq_one_letter_code
_entity_poly.pdbx_strand_id
1 'polypeptide(L)'
;MNYKNLPPGKYYWDKDQIINDEYINIDILENLSCGTGEYWRSYRLGDTVGGKYNKKFETIEQKWPNSIKDKYMKLAFNKANKYDILFSVIKAYPLYTFNTTNFIFIGIRVGDVMGGNILTNYVINEDYYKNLDLSKYLNKTCIICCGSHYNSNTPYTIKYVNTLYKIMKNKGFENVFVRAGNNPDDDFTLLCGSDYLIHGLGSYHKMIRNMVIEYGTKGILN
;
A
#
# COMPACT_ATOMS: atom_id res chain seq x y z
N MET A 1 9.72 4.24 21.09
CA MET A 1 9.41 4.74 19.73
C MET A 1 8.40 5.88 19.79
N ASN A 2 8.61 6.95 19.03
CA ASN A 2 7.66 8.04 18.87
C ASN A 2 6.74 7.76 17.67
N TYR A 3 5.55 7.21 17.90
CA TYR A 3 4.56 6.91 16.85
C TYR A 3 4.11 8.17 16.07
N LYS A 4 4.32 9.36 16.64
CA LYS A 4 3.93 10.64 16.01
C LYS A 4 4.64 10.94 14.69
N ASN A 5 5.70 10.20 14.38
CA ASN A 5 6.39 10.32 13.09
C ASN A 5 5.79 9.43 12.00
N LEU A 6 4.81 8.55 12.31
CA LEU A 6 4.18 7.72 11.29
C LEU A 6 3.41 8.58 10.28
N PRO A 7 3.34 8.16 9.00
CA PRO A 7 2.41 8.76 8.05
C PRO A 7 0.96 8.68 8.59
N PRO A 8 0.09 9.67 8.33
CA PRO A 8 -1.31 9.60 8.73
C PRO A 8 -2.01 8.32 8.24
N GLY A 9 -2.79 7.66 9.12
CA GLY A 9 -3.57 6.49 8.77
C GLY A 9 -3.78 5.49 9.89
N LYS A 10 -4.26 4.30 9.51
CA LYS A 10 -4.56 3.17 10.38
C LYS A 10 -3.44 2.13 10.33
N TYR A 11 -3.03 1.70 11.51
CA TYR A 11 -1.94 0.78 11.76
C TYR A 11 -2.32 -0.31 12.76
N TYR A 12 -1.54 -1.38 12.74
CA TYR A 12 -1.64 -2.52 13.64
C TYR A 12 -0.25 -2.96 14.11
N TRP A 13 -0.13 -3.39 15.36
CA TRP A 13 1.14 -3.86 15.97
C TRP A 13 0.93 -4.91 17.08
N ASP A 14 2.01 -5.49 17.58
CA ASP A 14 1.99 -6.56 18.59
C ASP A 14 1.92 -6.08 20.05
N LYS A 15 1.66 -4.78 20.29
CA LYS A 15 1.57 -4.25 21.65
C LYS A 15 0.12 -4.18 22.08
N ASP A 16 -0.13 -4.48 23.35
CA ASP A 16 -1.43 -4.36 24.03
C ASP A 16 -1.81 -2.90 24.31
N GLN A 17 -1.59 -2.01 23.34
CA GLN A 17 -1.87 -0.59 23.44
C GLN A 17 -2.59 -0.13 22.17
N ILE A 18 -3.75 0.49 22.37
CA ILE A 18 -4.48 1.19 21.32
C ILE A 18 -4.11 2.68 21.39
N ILE A 19 -3.84 3.29 20.24
CA ILE A 19 -3.55 4.72 20.10
C ILE A 19 -4.57 5.29 19.12
N ASN A 20 -5.32 6.29 19.56
CA ASN A 20 -6.25 7.05 18.72
C ASN A 20 -5.89 8.53 18.83
N ASP A 21 -5.11 9.01 17.87
CA ASP A 21 -4.73 10.41 17.69
C ASP A 21 -5.45 10.97 16.45
N GLU A 22 -5.45 12.28 16.26
CA GLU A 22 -6.15 12.99 15.18
C GLU A 22 -5.81 12.42 13.79
N TYR A 23 -4.54 12.05 13.58
CA TYR A 23 -4.03 11.59 12.28
C TYR A 23 -3.63 10.12 12.27
N ILE A 24 -3.49 9.47 13.43
CA ILE A 24 -2.90 8.14 13.56
C ILE A 24 -3.78 7.28 14.46
N ASN A 25 -4.21 6.14 13.93
CA ASN A 25 -4.92 5.12 14.68
C ASN A 25 -4.08 3.85 14.69
N ILE A 26 -3.71 3.34 15.86
CA ILE A 26 -2.95 2.09 16.02
C ILE A 26 -3.77 1.15 16.88
N ASP A 27 -4.08 -0.02 16.32
CA ASP A 27 -4.83 -1.09 16.98
C ASP A 27 -3.91 -2.30 17.20
N ILE A 28 -4.37 -3.28 17.97
CA ILE A 28 -3.64 -4.53 18.19
C ILE A 28 -3.72 -5.43 16.95
N LEU A 29 -2.65 -6.16 16.65
CA LEU A 29 -2.51 -6.96 15.43
C LEU A 29 -3.58 -8.06 15.32
N GLU A 30 -4.09 -8.54 16.45
CA GLU A 30 -5.20 -9.50 16.55
C GLU A 30 -6.48 -8.96 15.90
N ASN A 31 -6.66 -7.63 15.89
CA ASN A 31 -7.81 -6.95 15.31
C ASN A 31 -7.59 -6.55 13.83
N LEU A 32 -6.56 -7.08 13.17
CA LEU A 32 -6.18 -6.71 11.81
C LEU A 32 -7.37 -6.77 10.84
N SER A 33 -7.62 -5.63 10.17
CA SER A 33 -8.57 -5.54 9.07
C SER A 33 -7.93 -4.90 7.85
N CYS A 34 -7.86 -5.67 6.77
CA CYS A 34 -7.33 -5.26 5.48
C CYS A 34 -8.41 -4.63 4.59
N GLY A 35 -9.69 -4.78 4.94
CA GLY A 35 -10.79 -4.19 4.18
C GLY A 35 -10.75 -2.67 4.24
N THR A 36 -10.79 -2.02 3.08
CA THR A 36 -10.80 -0.55 2.97
C THR A 36 -12.19 0.06 3.18
N GLY A 37 -13.20 -0.72 3.58
CA GLY A 37 -14.58 -0.27 3.72
C GLY A 37 -15.40 -0.30 2.42
N GLU A 38 -16.72 -0.24 2.57
CA GLU A 38 -17.70 -0.32 1.47
C GLU A 38 -17.54 0.80 0.43
N TYR A 39 -17.16 2.00 0.86
CA TYR A 39 -16.97 3.14 -0.03
C TYR A 39 -15.90 2.87 -1.09
N TRP A 40 -14.78 2.29 -0.67
CA TRP A 40 -13.65 1.94 -1.56
C TRP A 40 -13.82 0.59 -2.26
N ARG A 41 -14.96 -0.09 -2.05
CA ARG A 41 -15.26 -1.36 -2.70
C ARG A 41 -15.27 -1.18 -4.23
N SER A 42 -14.52 -2.03 -4.92
CA SER A 42 -14.31 -1.98 -6.37
C SER A 42 -13.48 -0.77 -6.85
N TYR A 43 -12.76 -0.08 -5.97
CA TYR A 43 -11.76 0.90 -6.37
C TYR A 43 -10.58 0.19 -7.05
N ARG A 44 -10.49 0.29 -8.38
CA ARG A 44 -9.50 -0.41 -9.21
C ARG A 44 -8.71 0.57 -10.05
N LEU A 45 -7.81 1.33 -9.41
CA LEU A 45 -6.97 2.32 -10.10
C LEU A 45 -6.12 1.67 -11.20
N GLY A 46 -5.47 0.54 -10.91
CA GLY A 46 -4.64 -0.17 -11.89
C GLY A 46 -5.38 -0.62 -13.15
N ASP A 47 -6.61 -1.12 -13.00
CA ASP A 47 -7.45 -1.49 -14.16
C ASP A 47 -7.88 -0.25 -14.96
N THR A 48 -8.02 0.90 -14.29
CA THR A 48 -8.44 2.15 -14.93
C THR A 48 -7.33 2.71 -15.79
N VAL A 49 -6.14 2.82 -15.22
CA VAL A 49 -4.95 3.28 -15.96
C VAL A 49 -4.62 2.30 -17.08
N GLY A 50 -4.70 0.99 -16.83
CA GLY A 50 -4.42 -0.04 -17.82
C GLY A 50 -5.50 -0.26 -18.89
N GLY A 51 -6.59 0.52 -18.89
CA GLY A 51 -7.65 0.44 -19.90
C GLY A 51 -8.60 -0.76 -19.78
N LYS A 52 -8.56 -1.48 -18.66
CA LYS A 52 -9.47 -2.61 -18.37
C LYS A 52 -10.77 -2.16 -17.72
N TYR A 53 -10.85 -0.91 -17.26
CA TYR A 53 -12.02 -0.38 -16.57
C TYR A 53 -12.85 0.51 -17.50
N ASN A 54 -13.96 -0.03 -18.04
CA ASN A 54 -14.81 0.66 -19.01
C ASN A 54 -15.99 1.40 -18.36
N LYS A 55 -15.74 2.21 -17.33
CA LYS A 55 -16.78 3.05 -16.71
C LYS A 55 -16.71 4.47 -17.23
N LYS A 56 -17.87 5.08 -17.45
CA LYS A 56 -17.97 6.49 -17.88
C LYS A 56 -17.36 7.40 -16.82
N PHE A 57 -16.76 8.49 -17.28
CA PHE A 57 -16.11 9.49 -16.46
C PHE A 57 -17.01 9.99 -15.31
N GLU A 58 -18.26 10.36 -15.61
CA GLU A 58 -19.27 10.81 -14.63
C GLU A 58 -19.49 9.82 -13.47
N THR A 59 -19.43 8.51 -13.75
CA THR A 59 -19.66 7.49 -12.70
C THR A 59 -18.49 7.37 -11.73
N ILE A 60 -17.27 7.68 -12.17
CA ILE A 60 -16.08 7.68 -11.31
C ILE A 60 -16.10 8.93 -10.43
N GLU A 61 -16.38 10.09 -11.02
CA GLU A 61 -16.51 11.35 -10.30
C GLU A 61 -17.60 11.30 -9.24
N GLN A 62 -18.77 10.74 -9.57
CA GLN A 62 -19.88 10.59 -8.62
C GLN A 62 -19.53 9.64 -7.46
N LYS A 63 -18.80 8.55 -7.73
CA LYS A 63 -18.50 7.54 -6.70
C LYS A 63 -17.29 7.90 -5.85
N TRP A 64 -16.23 8.44 -6.45
CA TRP A 64 -14.97 8.77 -5.79
C TRP A 64 -14.49 10.17 -6.21
N PRO A 65 -15.25 11.23 -5.89
CA PRO A 65 -14.91 12.58 -6.29
C PRO A 65 -13.52 12.97 -5.77
N ASN A 66 -12.71 13.62 -6.61
CA ASN A 66 -11.36 14.07 -6.30
C ASN A 66 -10.34 12.98 -5.95
N SER A 67 -10.67 11.70 -6.13
CA SER A 67 -9.71 10.60 -6.06
C SER A 67 -8.64 10.71 -7.16
N ILE A 68 -7.53 9.99 -7.01
CA ILE A 68 -6.49 9.88 -8.04
C ILE A 68 -7.12 9.36 -9.34
N LYS A 69 -8.00 8.36 -9.21
CA LYS A 69 -8.73 7.78 -10.34
C LYS A 69 -9.62 8.81 -11.04
N ASP A 70 -10.36 9.63 -10.30
CA ASP A 70 -11.17 10.73 -10.87
C ASP A 70 -10.30 11.73 -11.62
N LYS A 71 -9.29 12.30 -10.95
CA LYS A 71 -8.38 13.29 -11.52
C LYS A 71 -7.63 12.77 -12.75
N TYR A 72 -7.13 11.53 -12.70
CA TYR A 72 -6.49 10.87 -13.83
C TYR A 72 -7.45 10.80 -15.03
N MET A 73 -8.70 10.37 -14.82
CA MET A 73 -9.65 10.19 -15.92
C MET A 73 -10.09 11.52 -16.54
N LYS A 74 -10.22 12.59 -15.74
CA LYS A 74 -10.43 13.96 -16.23
C LYS A 74 -9.30 14.39 -17.16
N LEU A 75 -8.07 14.34 -16.65
CA LEU A 75 -6.88 14.85 -17.35
C LEU A 75 -6.49 13.99 -18.55
N ALA A 76 -6.67 12.68 -18.46
CA ALA A 76 -6.37 11.74 -19.54
C ALA A 76 -7.48 11.71 -20.61
N PHE A 77 -8.57 12.48 -20.46
CA PHE A 77 -9.74 12.43 -21.33
C PHE A 77 -10.25 10.98 -21.54
N ASN A 78 -10.36 10.22 -20.45
CA ASN A 78 -10.77 8.81 -20.46
C ASN A 78 -9.85 7.88 -21.27
N LYS A 79 -8.60 8.28 -21.57
CA LYS A 79 -7.62 7.44 -22.27
C LYS A 79 -6.80 6.62 -21.29
N ALA A 80 -6.56 5.36 -21.65
CA ALA A 80 -5.68 4.46 -20.92
C ALA A 80 -4.20 4.79 -21.16
N ASN A 81 -3.34 4.23 -20.30
CA ASN A 81 -1.88 4.20 -20.42
C ASN A 81 -1.21 5.59 -20.47
N LYS A 82 -1.80 6.61 -19.83
CA LYS A 82 -1.23 7.96 -19.71
C LYS A 82 -0.46 8.12 -18.40
N TYR A 83 0.63 7.38 -18.26
CA TYR A 83 1.41 7.31 -17.01
C TYR A 83 1.99 8.66 -16.58
N ASP A 84 2.38 9.52 -17.52
CA ASP A 84 2.79 10.89 -17.28
C ASP A 84 1.72 11.72 -16.54
N ILE A 85 0.46 11.59 -16.97
CA ILE A 85 -0.69 12.23 -16.33
C ILE A 85 -0.95 11.61 -14.95
N LEU A 86 -0.87 10.29 -14.83
CA LEU A 86 -1.03 9.63 -13.53
C LEU A 86 0.02 10.13 -12.54
N PHE A 87 1.28 10.24 -12.97
CA PHE A 87 2.38 10.66 -12.11
C PHE A 87 2.25 12.14 -11.71
N SER A 88 1.80 13.02 -12.60
CA SER A 88 1.53 14.41 -12.24
C SER A 88 0.42 14.54 -11.19
N VAL A 89 -0.63 13.71 -11.30
CA VAL A 89 -1.70 13.65 -10.29
C VAL A 89 -1.15 13.18 -8.95
N ILE A 90 -0.38 12.08 -8.90
CA ILE A 90 0.17 11.51 -7.66
C ILE A 90 1.07 12.52 -6.93
N LYS A 91 1.94 13.22 -7.67
CA LYS A 91 2.89 14.18 -7.09
C LYS A 91 2.21 15.34 -6.35
N ALA A 92 0.94 15.62 -6.64
CA ALA A 92 0.16 16.64 -5.97
C ALA A 92 -0.45 16.18 -4.63
N TYR A 93 -0.33 14.90 -4.25
CA TYR A 93 -0.88 14.39 -2.99
C TYR A 93 0.12 14.56 -1.84
N PRO A 94 -0.31 15.01 -0.64
CA PRO A 94 0.59 15.28 0.48
C PRO A 94 1.48 14.09 0.89
N LEU A 95 0.93 12.86 0.86
CA LEU A 95 1.65 11.66 1.25
C LEU A 95 2.77 11.27 0.28
N TYR A 96 2.75 11.74 -0.97
CA TYR A 96 3.88 11.57 -1.89
C TYR A 96 5.11 12.33 -1.39
N THR A 97 4.92 13.50 -0.80
CA THR A 97 6.01 14.35 -0.28
C THR A 97 6.35 14.07 1.19
N PHE A 98 5.74 13.05 1.80
CA PHE A 98 6.00 12.70 3.19
C PHE A 98 7.46 12.27 3.36
N ASN A 99 8.12 12.72 4.42
CA ASN A 99 9.50 12.34 4.69
C ASN A 99 9.57 10.85 5.09
N THR A 100 10.04 10.02 4.17
CA THR A 100 10.07 8.57 4.34
C THR A 100 11.45 8.01 4.71
N THR A 101 12.44 8.85 5.03
CA THR A 101 13.84 8.41 5.18
C THR A 101 14.07 7.42 6.31
N ASN A 102 13.23 7.43 7.34
CA ASN A 102 13.31 6.55 8.51
C ASN A 102 12.46 5.29 8.39
N PHE A 103 11.88 5.04 7.22
CA PHE A 103 10.96 3.93 6.98
C PHE A 103 11.50 2.99 5.91
N ILE A 104 11.12 1.72 6.02
CA ILE A 104 11.13 0.77 4.91
C ILE A 104 9.70 0.30 4.70
N PHE A 105 9.22 0.40 3.47
CA PHE A 105 7.88 0.00 3.11
C PHE A 105 7.88 -1.35 2.42
N ILE A 106 6.91 -2.20 2.78
CA ILE A 106 6.63 -3.45 2.11
C ILE A 106 5.22 -3.37 1.56
N GLY A 107 5.09 -3.11 0.26
CA GLY A 107 3.78 -3.07 -0.39
C GLY A 107 3.36 -4.49 -0.79
N ILE A 108 2.24 -4.98 -0.28
CA ILE A 108 1.72 -6.30 -0.64
C ILE A 108 0.28 -6.22 -1.15
N ARG A 109 -0.07 -7.15 -2.04
CA ARG A 109 -1.46 -7.34 -2.47
C ARG A 109 -2.08 -8.48 -1.68
N VAL A 110 -3.24 -8.21 -1.08
CA VAL A 110 -4.01 -9.17 -0.29
C VAL A 110 -5.49 -9.11 -0.67
N GLY A 111 -6.36 -9.87 0.01
CA GLY A 111 -7.79 -9.94 -0.32
C GLY A 111 -8.08 -11.01 -1.36
N ASP A 112 -8.50 -10.59 -2.56
CA ASP A 112 -8.94 -11.48 -3.64
C ASP A 112 -7.86 -12.44 -4.13
N VAL A 113 -6.61 -11.99 -4.13
CA VAL A 113 -5.47 -12.80 -4.56
C VAL A 113 -5.10 -13.91 -3.57
N MET A 114 -5.64 -13.83 -2.35
CA MET A 114 -5.48 -14.79 -1.25
C MET A 114 -6.81 -15.52 -0.97
N GLY A 115 -7.67 -15.66 -1.98
CA GLY A 115 -8.96 -16.36 -1.89
C GLY A 115 -8.84 -17.87 -2.05
N GLY A 116 -9.91 -18.51 -2.56
CA GLY A 116 -10.00 -19.98 -2.71
C GLY A 116 -8.87 -20.62 -3.54
N ASN A 117 -8.22 -19.85 -4.42
CA ASN A 117 -6.95 -20.20 -5.04
C ASN A 117 -5.99 -19.02 -4.89
N ILE A 118 -4.81 -19.25 -4.31
CA ILE A 118 -3.77 -18.21 -4.23
C ILE A 118 -3.29 -17.91 -5.64
N LEU A 119 -3.44 -16.66 -6.07
CA LEU A 119 -2.93 -16.21 -7.36
C LEU A 119 -1.43 -15.91 -7.20
N THR A 120 -0.60 -16.95 -7.32
CA THR A 120 0.85 -16.92 -7.05
C THR A 120 1.60 -15.81 -7.81
N ASN A 121 1.11 -15.40 -8.98
CA ASN A 121 1.67 -14.28 -9.76
C ASN A 121 1.44 -12.88 -9.14
N TYR A 122 0.70 -12.78 -8.04
CA TYR A 122 0.35 -11.53 -7.37
C TYR A 122 0.89 -11.44 -5.94
N VAL A 123 1.48 -12.53 -5.44
CA VAL A 123 1.93 -12.66 -4.05
C VAL A 123 3.36 -13.17 -4.06
N ILE A 124 4.25 -12.42 -3.41
CA ILE A 124 5.63 -12.85 -3.23
C ILE A 124 5.67 -13.95 -2.18
N ASN A 125 6.41 -15.03 -2.43
CA ASN A 125 6.54 -16.13 -1.47
C ASN A 125 7.23 -15.66 -0.18
N GLU A 126 6.84 -16.22 0.97
CA GLU A 126 7.47 -15.91 2.27
C GLU A 126 8.98 -16.15 2.30
N ASP A 127 9.49 -17.15 1.56
CA ASP A 127 10.91 -17.48 1.51
C ASP A 127 11.76 -16.37 0.88
N TYR A 128 11.19 -15.59 -0.06
CA TYR A 128 11.85 -14.38 -0.56
C TYR A 128 12.15 -13.41 0.59
N TYR A 129 11.15 -13.13 1.43
CA TYR A 129 11.33 -12.23 2.56
C TYR A 129 12.27 -12.80 3.61
N LYS A 130 12.23 -14.12 3.87
CA LYS A 130 13.18 -14.76 4.80
C LYS A 130 14.63 -14.58 4.33
N ASN A 131 14.89 -14.72 3.04
CA ASN A 131 16.23 -14.67 2.46
C ASN A 131 16.74 -13.25 2.15
N LEU A 132 15.88 -12.23 2.18
CA LEU A 132 16.28 -10.85 1.92
C LEU A 132 17.21 -10.30 3.02
N ASP A 133 18.41 -9.82 2.67
CA ASP A 133 19.31 -9.15 3.61
C ASP A 133 18.86 -7.71 3.86
N LEU A 134 18.39 -7.46 5.08
CA LEU A 134 17.94 -6.15 5.55
C LEU A 134 18.79 -5.59 6.70
N SER A 135 19.98 -6.15 6.93
CA SER A 135 20.88 -5.78 8.04
C SER A 135 21.16 -4.27 8.11
N LYS A 136 21.32 -3.61 6.96
CA LYS A 136 21.57 -2.16 6.85
C LYS A 136 20.35 -1.28 7.17
N TYR A 137 19.16 -1.87 7.32
CA TYR A 137 17.90 -1.16 7.49
C TYR A 137 17.22 -1.42 8.84
N LEU A 138 17.83 -2.24 9.72
CA LEU A 138 17.21 -2.64 11.00
C LEU A 138 16.93 -1.47 11.96
N ASN A 139 17.63 -0.34 11.78
CA ASN A 139 17.38 0.89 12.54
C ASN A 139 16.17 1.69 12.04
N LYS A 140 15.54 1.28 10.93
CA LYS A 140 14.34 1.91 10.37
C LYS A 140 13.07 1.31 10.95
N THR A 141 11.96 2.02 10.75
CA THR A 141 10.62 1.48 11.00
C THR A 141 10.16 0.70 9.78
N CYS A 142 9.78 -0.56 9.96
CA CYS A 142 9.18 -1.37 8.89
C CYS A 142 7.67 -1.17 8.85
N ILE A 143 7.13 -0.80 7.69
CA ILE A 143 5.68 -0.65 7.46
C ILE A 143 5.25 -1.61 6.36
N ILE A 144 4.43 -2.60 6.72
CA ILE A 144 3.78 -3.51 5.78
C ILE A 144 2.47 -2.85 5.34
N CYS A 145 2.42 -2.34 4.11
CA CYS A 145 1.23 -1.72 3.55
C CYS A 145 0.38 -2.77 2.81
N CYS A 146 -0.87 -2.92 3.23
CA CYS A 146 -1.81 -3.85 2.60
C CYS A 146 -3.24 -3.29 2.59
N GLY A 147 -4.01 -3.65 1.56
CA GLY A 147 -5.39 -3.24 1.43
C GLY A 147 -6.18 -4.20 0.55
N SER A 148 -7.47 -4.35 0.86
CA SER A 148 -8.41 -5.21 0.15
C SER A 148 -9.60 -4.40 -0.35
N HIS A 149 -9.75 -4.33 -1.68
CA HIS A 149 -10.86 -3.64 -2.33
C HIS A 149 -12.19 -4.43 -2.31
N TYR A 150 -12.21 -5.61 -1.69
CA TYR A 150 -13.41 -6.43 -1.49
C TYR A 150 -14.09 -6.20 -0.13
N ASN A 151 -13.56 -5.29 0.68
CA ASN A 151 -14.01 -5.05 2.06
C ASN A 151 -14.11 -6.35 2.88
N SER A 152 -13.13 -7.24 2.73
CA SER A 152 -13.09 -8.51 3.44
C SER A 152 -11.66 -8.95 3.74
N ASN A 153 -11.53 -9.66 4.85
CA ASN A 153 -10.36 -10.43 5.22
C ASN A 153 -10.60 -11.89 4.85
N THR A 154 -9.74 -12.46 4.01
CA THR A 154 -9.67 -13.93 3.92
C THR A 154 -8.78 -14.47 5.03
N PRO A 155 -9.02 -15.68 5.57
CA PRO A 155 -8.11 -16.29 6.55
C PRO A 155 -6.67 -16.36 6.06
N TYR A 156 -6.46 -16.60 4.75
CA TYR A 156 -5.14 -16.59 4.12
C TYR A 156 -4.49 -15.21 4.08
N THR A 157 -5.27 -14.14 3.90
CA THR A 157 -4.77 -12.76 3.99
C THR A 157 -4.17 -12.50 5.37
N ILE A 158 -4.94 -12.81 6.43
CA ILE A 158 -4.49 -12.60 7.81
C ILE A 158 -3.27 -13.46 8.12
N LYS A 159 -3.29 -14.74 7.73
CA LYS A 159 -2.14 -15.64 7.89
C LYS A 159 -0.89 -15.08 7.21
N TYR A 160 -0.98 -14.66 5.95
CA TYR A 160 0.15 -14.15 5.19
C TYR A 160 0.74 -12.87 5.80
N VAL A 161 -0.12 -11.91 6.18
CA VAL A 161 0.32 -10.66 6.81
C VAL A 161 1.00 -10.94 8.15
N ASN A 162 0.43 -11.82 8.98
CA ASN A 162 1.02 -12.20 10.27
C ASN A 162 2.35 -12.95 10.10
N THR A 163 2.47 -13.81 9.08
CA THR A 163 3.75 -14.45 8.75
C THR A 163 4.79 -13.40 8.38
N LEU A 164 4.45 -12.44 7.50
CA LEU A 164 5.38 -11.40 7.07
C LEU A 164 5.80 -10.50 8.25
N TYR A 165 4.86 -10.13 9.11
CA TYR A 165 5.13 -9.40 10.35
C TYR A 165 6.19 -10.12 11.21
N LYS A 166 5.98 -11.43 11.45
CA LYS A 166 6.91 -12.26 12.22
C LYS A 166 8.28 -12.37 11.56
N ILE A 167 8.34 -12.50 10.22
CA ILE A 167 9.62 -12.52 9.49
C ILE A 167 10.39 -11.22 9.76
N MET A 168 9.72 -10.06 9.68
CA MET A 168 10.38 -8.77 9.92
C MET A 168 10.82 -8.61 11.38
N LYS A 169 10.02 -9.05 12.36
CA LYS A 169 10.44 -9.09 13.77
C LYS A 169 11.65 -9.99 13.98
N ASN A 170 11.66 -11.19 13.40
CA ASN A 170 12.77 -12.14 13.52
C ASN A 170 14.07 -11.65 12.85
N LYS A 171 13.98 -10.75 11.86
CA LYS A 171 15.14 -10.07 11.28
C LYS A 171 15.78 -9.03 12.20
N GLY A 172 15.11 -8.65 13.28
CA GLY A 172 15.62 -7.69 14.26
C GLY A 172 15.08 -6.27 14.11
N PHE A 173 14.02 -6.04 13.32
CA PHE A 173 13.35 -4.75 13.33
C PHE A 173 12.71 -4.49 14.69
N GLU A 174 13.13 -3.42 15.36
CA GLU A 174 12.53 -2.99 16.64
C GLU A 174 11.05 -2.63 16.43
N ASN A 175 10.77 -1.89 15.36
CA ASN A 175 9.47 -1.32 15.06
C ASN A 175 8.92 -1.87 13.73
N VAL A 176 7.85 -2.66 13.82
CA VAL A 176 7.11 -3.21 12.68
C VAL A 176 5.65 -2.83 12.84
N PHE A 177 5.05 -2.28 11.77
CA PHE A 177 3.63 -1.95 11.72
C PHE A 177 2.99 -2.57 10.48
N VAL A 178 1.73 -2.96 10.61
CA VAL A 178 0.89 -3.26 9.46
C VAL A 178 -0.02 -2.06 9.21
N ARG A 179 0.13 -1.40 8.07
CA ARG A 179 -0.75 -0.33 7.60
C ARG A 179 -1.84 -0.94 6.75
N ALA A 180 -3.08 -0.98 7.28
CA ALA A 180 -4.18 -1.69 6.65
C ALA A 180 -5.54 -1.00 6.83
N GLY A 181 -6.43 -1.19 5.84
CA GLY A 181 -7.76 -0.60 5.83
C GLY A 181 -7.79 0.90 5.53
N ASN A 182 -6.69 1.44 5.02
CA ASN A 182 -6.57 2.85 4.66
C ASN A 182 -7.22 3.17 3.31
N ASN A 183 -7.33 4.46 3.01
CA ASN A 183 -7.68 4.95 1.69
C ASN A 183 -6.65 4.42 0.66
N PRO A 184 -7.10 3.76 -0.43
CA PRO A 184 -6.19 3.24 -1.45
C PRO A 184 -5.35 4.31 -2.14
N ASP A 185 -5.84 5.55 -2.28
CA ASP A 185 -5.05 6.65 -2.84
C ASP A 185 -3.91 7.08 -1.92
N ASP A 186 -4.16 7.07 -0.61
CA ASP A 186 -3.16 7.42 0.40
C ASP A 186 -2.04 6.39 0.42
N ASP A 187 -2.39 5.10 0.41
CA ASP A 187 -1.40 4.02 0.35
C ASP A 187 -0.64 4.03 -0.97
N PHE A 188 -1.31 4.29 -2.09
CA PHE A 188 -0.66 4.39 -3.39
C PHE A 188 0.37 5.53 -3.43
N THR A 189 -0.02 6.73 -3.00
CA THR A 189 0.83 7.93 -3.02
C THR A 189 2.01 7.80 -2.06
N LEU A 190 1.77 7.29 -0.84
CA LEU A 190 2.81 7.02 0.14
C LEU A 190 3.86 6.04 -0.39
N LEU A 191 3.43 4.93 -1.00
CA LEU A 191 4.36 3.96 -1.58
C LEU A 191 5.14 4.54 -2.77
N CYS A 192 4.50 5.34 -3.62
CA CYS A 192 5.16 6.03 -4.74
C CYS A 192 6.19 7.07 -4.28
N GLY A 193 6.00 7.68 -3.10
CA GLY A 193 6.90 8.67 -2.50
C GLY A 193 7.96 8.08 -1.57
N SER A 194 8.05 6.76 -1.45
CA SER A 194 8.91 6.12 -0.45
C SER A 194 10.40 6.09 -0.85
N ASP A 195 11.29 6.38 0.11
CA ASP A 195 12.74 6.29 -0.05
C ASP A 195 13.24 4.83 -0.16
N TYR A 196 12.58 3.90 0.53
CA TYR A 196 12.95 2.48 0.60
C TYR A 196 11.71 1.60 0.47
N LEU A 197 11.63 0.85 -0.63
CA LEU A 197 10.47 0.05 -0.99
C LEU A 197 10.85 -1.38 -1.38
N ILE A 198 10.20 -2.35 -0.74
CA ILE A 198 10.03 -3.71 -1.24
C ILE A 198 8.64 -3.78 -1.87
N HIS A 199 8.57 -3.76 -3.20
CA HIS A 199 7.30 -3.70 -3.91
C HIS A 199 6.69 -5.10 -4.10
N GLY A 200 5.36 -5.18 -4.11
CA GLY A 200 4.63 -6.40 -4.43
C GLY A 200 4.61 -6.70 -5.93
N LEU A 201 3.80 -7.69 -6.31
CA LEU A 201 3.60 -8.11 -7.70
C LEU A 201 2.31 -7.52 -8.32
N GLY A 202 2.12 -7.78 -9.61
CA GLY A 202 0.96 -7.32 -10.38
C GLY A 202 1.09 -5.90 -10.92
N SER A 203 0.16 -5.51 -11.79
CA SER A 203 0.20 -4.22 -12.50
C SER A 203 0.19 -3.02 -11.53
N TYR A 204 -0.58 -3.10 -10.45
CA TYR A 204 -0.65 -2.03 -9.44
C TYR A 204 0.72 -1.72 -8.83
N HIS A 205 1.41 -2.74 -8.28
CA HIS A 205 2.74 -2.54 -7.72
C HIS A 205 3.80 -2.26 -8.77
N LYS A 206 3.63 -2.74 -10.02
CA LYS A 206 4.49 -2.34 -11.14
C LYS A 206 4.42 -0.83 -11.42
N MET A 207 3.24 -0.21 -11.30
CA MET A 207 3.12 1.25 -11.44
C MET A 207 3.86 1.99 -10.32
N ILE A 208 3.71 1.55 -9.07
CA ILE A 208 4.43 2.10 -7.93
C ILE A 208 5.94 2.02 -8.17
N ARG A 209 6.43 0.83 -8.54
CA ARG A 209 7.83 0.56 -8.84
C ARG A 209 8.37 1.51 -9.92
N ASN A 210 7.65 1.65 -11.02
CA ASN A 210 8.07 2.53 -12.11
C ASN A 210 8.19 3.98 -11.64
N MET A 211 7.22 4.45 -10.84
CA MET A 211 7.27 5.82 -10.33
C MET A 211 8.45 6.05 -9.38
N VAL A 212 8.75 5.09 -8.51
CA VAL A 212 9.92 5.16 -7.61
C VAL A 212 11.23 5.14 -8.40
N ILE A 213 11.34 4.35 -9.48
CA ILE A 213 12.55 4.32 -10.32
C ILE A 213 12.72 5.62 -11.11
N GLU A 214 11.66 6.11 -11.74
CA GLU A 214 11.74 7.25 -12.66
C GLU A 214 11.86 8.59 -11.93
N TYR A 215 11.33 8.69 -10.71
CA TYR A 215 11.21 9.97 -9.99
C TYR A 215 11.59 9.92 -8.52
N GLY A 216 11.90 8.75 -7.97
CA GLY A 216 12.39 8.63 -6.61
C GLY A 216 13.83 9.11 -6.48
N THR A 217 14.16 9.70 -5.33
CA THR A 217 15.53 10.12 -5.01
C THR A 217 16.40 8.96 -4.51
N LYS A 218 15.83 7.78 -4.21
CA LYS A 218 16.50 6.61 -3.61
C LYS A 218 15.87 5.27 -4.06
N GLY A 219 16.63 4.18 -3.88
CA GLY A 219 16.50 2.94 -4.63
C GLY A 219 15.47 1.91 -4.16
N ILE A 220 15.09 1.03 -5.10
CA ILE A 220 14.26 -0.16 -4.86
C ILE A 220 15.10 -1.29 -4.26
N LEU A 221 14.58 -1.94 -3.23
CA LEU A 221 15.22 -3.08 -2.58
C LEU A 221 14.74 -4.37 -3.28
N ASN A 222 15.65 -5.02 -4.01
CA ASN A 222 15.44 -6.33 -4.61
C ASN A 222 16.28 -7.38 -3.89
#